data_AF-A0A553P7U2-F1
#
_entry.id   AF-A0A553P7U2-F1
#
_cell.length_a   1.000
_cell.length_b   1.000
_cell.length_c   1.000
_cell.angle_alpha   90.00
_cell.angle_beta   90.00
_cell.angle_gamma   90.00
#
_symmetry.space_group_name_H-M   'P 1'
#
loop_
_entity.id
_entity.type
_entity.pdbx_description
1 polymer ?
#
loop_
_entity_poly.entity_id
_entity_poly.type
_entity_poly.pdbx_seq_one_letter_code
_entity_poly.pdbx_strand_id
1 'polypeptide(L)'
;MLQTTIASVLGALLVLSSSSNAKTNFKKCSTFGKSSDDLCFDTIFDEFIVKMGVNGTDKDTSLTICSDVDKNDCCTTPALKSLLSDDWSSKDTEVWGTRYFGKCKNKKFSLQKGPIVTLSTESKTLLTVESITLTSKSPDKKNKETERFVCPSFAVAGKNNPTGKQTHHCGPGPHRFARVVKTEIKVGAVGTSKDVYIEIGSDTNKEVCENKMRHLLGSEWKKNSVEKFDQSDFGDCGKTLFKVLEQPKIAFRKDGKDALSINSVTMEFDIVDPKPQRLVVTCPKFDLVCPGSGPCRKELVGCKTTNAAGSSFGLSTPRPSRPSFADVASGNKKGASRVQGNKQTAGGQSFFVDLGDNKSKTTTTFRPSGSKVQDLINKFENDPNFTTSTTKKPGLLKRLLGGGSKTTATTTTTTTTTTTTTKKSSGFGSIFG
;
A
#
# COMPACT_ATOMS: atom_id res chain seq x y z
N MET A 1 31.91 36.56 -29.96
CA MET A 1 31.12 35.31 -30.04
C MET A 1 31.61 34.40 -28.93
N LEU A 2 30.90 34.35 -27.81
CA LEU A 2 31.23 33.49 -26.67
C LEU A 2 30.25 32.31 -26.70
N GLN A 3 30.75 31.12 -27.02
CA GLN A 3 29.96 29.88 -27.01
C GLN A 3 29.86 29.38 -25.57
N THR A 4 28.67 29.52 -24.98
CA THR A 4 28.32 28.96 -23.69
C THR A 4 27.99 27.47 -23.87
N THR A 5 28.87 26.59 -23.39
CA THR A 5 28.64 25.15 -23.33
C THR A 5 27.58 24.82 -22.28
N ILE A 6 26.44 24.30 -22.73
CA ILE A 6 25.38 23.72 -21.90
C ILE A 6 25.86 22.35 -21.41
N ALA A 7 26.17 22.24 -20.12
CA ALA A 7 26.42 20.97 -19.48
C ALA A 7 25.08 20.23 -19.30
N SER A 8 24.84 19.20 -20.12
CA SER A 8 23.76 18.24 -19.89
C SER A 8 23.95 17.55 -18.54
N VAL A 9 23.05 17.86 -17.60
CA VAL A 9 22.87 17.10 -16.37
C VAL A 9 22.27 15.74 -16.76
N LEU A 10 23.15 14.76 -16.95
CA LEU A 10 22.78 13.36 -17.06
C LEU A 10 22.21 12.95 -15.70
N GLY A 11 20.89 12.80 -15.63
CA GLY A 11 20.19 12.32 -14.44
C GLY A 11 20.73 10.96 -14.03
N ALA A 12 21.51 10.96 -12.95
CA ALA A 12 22.03 9.76 -12.33
C ALA A 12 20.86 8.91 -11.83
N LEU A 13 20.51 7.88 -12.60
CA LEU A 13 19.69 6.77 -12.13
C LEU A 13 20.50 6.06 -11.05
N LEU A 14 20.30 6.46 -9.79
CA LEU A 14 20.93 5.86 -8.61
C LEU A 14 20.61 4.37 -8.58
N VAL A 15 21.60 3.56 -8.96
CA VAL A 15 21.60 2.11 -8.76
C VAL A 15 21.66 1.88 -7.25
N LEU A 16 20.51 1.52 -6.66
CA LEU A 16 20.38 1.10 -5.28
C LEU A 16 21.22 -0.17 -5.07
N SER A 17 22.47 0.01 -4.63
CA SER A 17 23.34 -1.09 -4.22
C SER A 17 22.70 -1.80 -3.04
N SER A 18 22.31 -3.05 -3.25
CA SER A 18 21.56 -3.89 -2.31
C SER A 18 22.45 -4.33 -1.14
N SER A 19 22.61 -3.44 -0.15
CA SER A 19 23.16 -3.79 1.16
C SER A 19 22.27 -4.85 1.82
N SER A 20 22.88 -5.97 2.17
CA SER A 20 22.26 -7.09 2.86
C SER A 20 21.61 -6.66 4.19
N ASN A 21 20.32 -6.95 4.32
CA ASN A 21 19.47 -6.87 5.52
C ASN A 21 18.89 -5.50 5.91
N ALA A 22 18.89 -4.50 5.03
CA ALA A 22 18.09 -3.30 5.25
C ALA A 22 16.59 -3.65 5.16
N LYS A 23 15.84 -3.38 6.25
CA LYS A 23 14.39 -3.66 6.39
C LYS A 23 13.76 -2.52 7.17
N THR A 24 12.57 -2.08 6.79
CA THR A 24 11.79 -1.13 7.58
C THR A 24 11.35 -1.78 8.89
N ASN A 25 11.71 -1.18 10.01
CA ASN A 25 11.38 -1.72 11.33
C ASN A 25 9.99 -1.22 11.75
N PHE A 26 8.98 -2.02 11.42
CA PHE A 26 7.61 -1.79 11.88
C PHE A 26 7.44 -2.20 13.34
N LYS A 27 6.68 -1.41 14.09
CA LYS A 27 6.30 -1.62 15.48
C LYS A 27 4.81 -1.29 15.63
N LYS A 28 4.18 -1.74 16.72
CA LYS A 28 2.82 -1.30 17.02
C LYS A 28 2.77 0.21 17.19
N CYS A 29 1.75 0.85 16.63
CA CYS A 29 1.50 2.25 16.85
C CYS A 29 1.18 2.50 18.33
N SER A 30 1.86 3.46 18.95
CA SER A 30 1.60 3.88 20.32
C SER A 30 0.71 5.11 20.29
N THR A 31 -0.61 4.93 20.29
CA THR A 31 -1.56 6.04 20.42
C THR A 31 -2.07 6.10 21.86
N PHE A 32 -2.07 7.28 22.48
CA PHE A 32 -2.43 7.50 23.89
C PHE A 32 -3.65 6.67 24.33
N GLY A 33 -3.41 5.62 25.13
CA GLY A 33 -4.45 4.83 25.81
C GLY A 33 -5.10 3.69 25.02
N LYS A 34 -4.73 3.42 23.76
CA LYS A 34 -5.26 2.28 22.99
C LYS A 34 -4.15 1.59 22.19
N SER A 35 -3.90 0.31 22.51
CA SER A 35 -3.09 -0.56 21.64
C SER A 35 -3.88 -0.78 20.35
N SER A 36 -3.45 -0.19 19.23
CA SER A 36 -3.95 -0.59 17.93
C SER A 36 -3.13 -1.77 17.39
N ASP A 37 -3.75 -2.61 16.58
CA ASP A 37 -3.04 -3.63 15.77
C ASP A 37 -2.40 -3.02 14.53
N ASP A 38 -2.40 -1.69 14.45
CA ASP A 38 -1.75 -0.95 13.39
C ASP A 38 -0.24 -0.91 13.59
N LEU A 39 0.45 -0.97 12.46
CA LEU A 39 1.90 -0.96 12.40
C LEU A 39 2.36 0.42 11.97
N CYS A 40 3.30 0.96 12.73
CA CYS A 40 3.97 2.23 12.51
C CYS A 40 5.48 1.99 12.37
N PHE A 41 6.18 2.93 11.77
CA PHE A 41 7.64 2.93 11.74
C PHE A 41 8.16 4.32 12.03
N ASP A 42 9.36 4.39 12.58
CA ASP A 42 10.01 5.66 12.83
C ASP A 42 10.92 6.04 11.67
N THR A 43 10.93 7.31 11.29
CA THR A 43 11.79 7.84 10.23
C THR A 43 12.31 9.25 10.53
N ILE A 44 13.37 9.65 9.83
CA ILE A 44 13.92 11.01 9.81
C ILE A 44 14.03 11.45 8.35
N PHE A 45 13.34 12.53 7.98
CA PHE A 45 13.46 13.11 6.65
C PHE A 45 14.80 13.82 6.48
N ASP A 46 15.43 13.62 5.33
CA ASP A 46 16.74 14.18 5.04
C ASP A 46 16.91 14.79 3.64
N GLU A 47 15.93 14.58 2.76
CA GLU A 47 15.86 15.21 1.46
C GLU A 47 14.40 15.37 1.03
N PHE A 48 14.10 16.43 0.29
CA PHE A 48 12.91 16.48 -0.55
C PHE A 48 13.21 17.05 -1.92
N ILE A 49 12.49 16.53 -2.92
CA ILE A 49 12.57 16.93 -4.32
C ILE A 49 11.22 17.53 -4.70
N VAL A 50 11.23 18.76 -5.20
CA VAL A 50 10.03 19.46 -5.65
C VAL A 50 10.07 19.55 -7.16
N LYS A 51 9.07 18.98 -7.84
CA LYS A 51 8.90 19.16 -9.28
C LYS A 51 7.89 20.28 -9.52
N MET A 52 8.35 21.41 -10.03
CA MET A 52 7.54 22.59 -10.26
C MET A 52 6.63 22.41 -11.46
N GLY A 53 5.43 22.99 -11.37
CA GLY A 53 4.49 23.10 -12.49
C GLY A 53 4.75 24.33 -13.35
N VAL A 54 3.75 24.70 -14.15
CA VAL A 54 3.85 25.82 -15.09
C VAL A 54 3.95 27.20 -14.42
N ASN A 55 3.58 27.32 -13.14
CA ASN A 55 3.59 28.59 -12.42
C ASN A 55 4.56 28.49 -11.23
N GLY A 56 5.61 29.30 -11.28
CA GLY A 56 6.59 29.47 -10.20
C GLY A 56 6.27 30.66 -9.28
N THR A 57 7.18 30.94 -8.34
CA THR A 57 7.08 32.14 -7.47
C THR A 57 8.45 32.58 -6.95
N ASP A 58 8.62 33.89 -6.76
CA ASP A 58 9.81 34.46 -6.10
C ASP A 58 9.56 34.76 -4.61
N LYS A 59 8.42 34.28 -4.08
CA LYS A 59 8.03 34.51 -2.69
C LYS A 59 8.45 33.35 -1.82
N ASP A 60 8.70 33.67 -0.55
CA ASP A 60 9.05 32.66 0.45
C ASP A 60 7.98 31.57 0.51
N THR A 61 8.46 30.34 0.45
CA THR A 61 7.65 29.13 0.61
C THR A 61 8.22 28.28 1.74
N SER A 62 7.37 27.48 2.37
CA SER A 62 7.80 26.57 3.42
C SER A 62 6.99 25.27 3.37
N LEU A 63 7.60 24.20 3.88
CA LEU A 63 6.96 22.92 4.08
C LEU A 63 6.72 22.69 5.57
N THR A 64 5.48 22.36 5.92
CA THR A 64 5.17 21.78 7.22
C THR A 64 4.97 20.29 7.04
N ILE A 65 5.71 19.49 7.81
CA ILE A 65 5.66 18.03 7.80
C ILE A 65 5.13 17.58 9.15
N CYS A 66 4.06 16.79 9.13
CA CYS A 66 3.42 16.22 10.32
C CYS A 66 3.38 14.70 10.23
N SER A 67 3.44 14.05 11.39
CA SER A 67 3.08 12.64 11.51
C SER A 67 1.59 12.43 11.20
N ASP A 68 1.25 11.30 10.58
CA ASP A 68 -0.14 10.86 10.41
C ASP A 68 -0.69 10.11 11.64
N VAL A 69 0.18 9.74 12.58
CA VAL A 69 -0.15 9.09 13.86
C VAL A 69 -0.48 10.15 14.92
N ASP A 70 0.43 11.10 15.14
CA ASP A 70 0.22 12.27 16.00
C ASP A 70 0.24 13.53 15.15
N LYS A 71 -0.95 14.07 14.86
CA LYS A 71 -1.11 15.27 14.03
C LYS A 71 -0.53 16.53 14.67
N ASN A 72 -0.20 16.51 15.96
CA ASN A 72 0.49 17.61 16.63
C ASN A 72 2.02 17.49 16.48
N ASP A 73 2.52 16.31 16.14
CA ASP A 73 3.93 16.07 15.88
C ASP A 73 4.33 16.60 14.49
N CYS A 74 4.44 17.92 14.42
CA CYS A 74 4.76 18.67 13.20
C CYS A 74 6.07 19.43 13.33
N CYS A 75 6.66 19.79 12.21
CA CYS A 75 7.66 20.84 12.14
C CYS A 75 7.52 21.60 10.82
N THR A 76 7.99 22.83 10.79
CA THR A 76 7.98 23.68 9.59
C THR A 76 9.42 24.01 9.22
N THR A 77 9.75 23.86 7.94
CA THR A 77 11.03 24.32 7.39
C THR A 77 11.10 25.84 7.48
N PRO A 78 12.29 26.45 7.55
CA PRO A 78 12.47 27.84 7.20
C PRO A 78 11.96 28.14 5.78
N ALA A 79 11.92 29.42 5.41
CA ALA A 79 11.72 29.82 4.02
C ALA A 79 12.74 29.09 3.13
N LEU A 80 12.23 28.35 2.15
CA LEU A 80 13.01 27.53 1.24
C LEU A 80 13.57 28.42 0.15
N LYS A 81 14.74 28.97 0.47
CA LYS A 81 15.52 29.81 -0.42
C LYS A 81 16.98 29.38 -0.52
N SER A 82 17.55 29.51 -1.71
CA SER A 82 18.98 29.44 -2.01
C SER A 82 19.54 30.85 -2.06
N LEU A 83 20.84 30.98 -1.84
CA LEU A 83 21.50 32.29 -1.74
C LEU A 83 21.70 32.97 -3.10
N LEU A 84 21.47 32.28 -4.22
CA LEU A 84 21.94 32.70 -5.55
C LEU A 84 20.98 32.38 -6.72
N SER A 85 19.78 31.86 -6.47
CA SER A 85 18.81 31.49 -7.53
C SER A 85 17.38 31.78 -7.08
N ASP A 86 16.50 32.14 -8.01
CA ASP A 86 15.06 32.23 -7.77
C ASP A 86 14.51 30.82 -7.52
N ASP A 87 14.06 30.56 -6.29
CA ASP A 87 14.02 29.21 -5.71
C ASP A 87 12.80 28.34 -6.03
N TRP A 88 11.88 28.83 -6.86
CA TRP A 88 10.67 28.11 -7.25
C TRP A 88 10.33 28.41 -8.70
N SER A 89 11.32 28.27 -9.58
CA SER A 89 11.21 28.57 -11.00
C SER A 89 10.23 27.62 -11.71
N SER A 90 9.46 28.14 -12.66
CA SER A 90 8.46 27.35 -13.38
C SER A 90 9.11 26.18 -14.13
N LYS A 91 8.51 24.98 -14.05
CA LYS A 91 8.96 23.74 -14.70
C LYS A 91 10.34 23.24 -14.25
N ASP A 92 10.89 23.79 -13.18
CA ASP A 92 12.15 23.33 -12.62
C ASP A 92 11.98 22.13 -11.67
N THR A 93 13.10 21.49 -11.31
CA THR A 93 13.18 20.48 -10.26
C THR A 93 14.16 20.92 -9.19
N GLU A 94 13.63 21.22 -8.02
CA GLU A 94 14.41 21.67 -6.87
C GLU A 94 14.74 20.51 -5.94
N VAL A 95 15.98 20.46 -5.45
CA VAL A 95 16.44 19.41 -4.52
C VAL A 95 16.94 20.04 -3.23
N TRP A 96 16.30 19.67 -2.12
CA TRP A 96 16.54 20.27 -0.82
C TRP A 96 16.99 19.23 0.20
N GLY A 97 18.29 19.23 0.51
CA GLY A 97 18.86 18.35 1.52
C GLY A 97 18.67 18.83 2.96
N THR A 98 19.14 18.02 3.92
CA THR A 98 19.05 18.22 5.38
C THR A 98 19.32 19.64 5.90
N ARG A 99 20.20 20.43 5.26
CA ARG A 99 20.53 21.80 5.69
C ARG A 99 19.34 22.75 5.65
N TYR A 100 18.35 22.48 4.79
CA TYR A 100 17.16 23.32 4.61
C TYR A 100 16.01 22.96 5.53
N PHE A 101 16.12 21.87 6.29
CA PHE A 101 15.04 21.41 7.17
C PHE A 101 14.90 22.28 8.44
N GLY A 102 15.90 23.09 8.80
CA GLY A 102 15.88 23.92 10.00
C GLY A 102 15.47 23.12 11.25
N LYS A 103 14.34 23.49 11.87
CA LYS A 103 13.80 22.79 13.06
C LYS A 103 13.34 21.35 12.79
N CYS A 104 13.08 21.00 11.54
CA CYS A 104 12.75 19.64 11.13
C CYS A 104 13.98 18.73 11.08
N LYS A 105 15.19 19.28 11.08
CA LYS A 105 16.42 18.50 10.95
C LYS A 105 16.55 17.52 12.10
N ASN A 106 16.81 16.24 11.79
CA ASN A 106 16.93 15.15 12.76
C ASN A 106 15.66 14.88 13.58
N LYS A 107 14.54 15.54 13.27
CA LYS A 107 13.27 15.25 13.93
C LYS A 107 12.82 13.86 13.52
N LYS A 108 12.51 13.05 14.53
CA LYS A 108 11.99 11.71 14.38
C LYS A 108 10.47 11.78 14.25
N PHE A 109 9.93 11.15 13.22
CA PHE A 109 8.49 11.01 12.99
C PHE A 109 8.09 9.55 13.12
N SER A 110 6.97 9.29 13.79
CA SER A 110 6.31 7.98 13.73
C SER A 110 5.24 8.03 12.63
N LEU A 111 5.32 7.16 11.63
CA LEU A 111 4.40 7.15 10.49
C LEU A 111 3.67 5.81 10.38
N GLN A 112 2.43 5.83 9.90
CA GLN A 112 1.64 4.64 9.58
C GLN A 112 1.50 4.44 8.07
N LYS A 113 0.99 5.45 7.37
CA LYS A 113 0.65 5.49 5.94
C LYS A 113 1.53 6.49 5.19
N GLY A 114 2.08 7.48 5.89
CA GLY A 114 3.00 8.47 5.36
C GLY A 114 2.82 9.84 6.01
N PRO A 115 3.65 10.84 5.67
CA PRO A 115 3.55 12.15 6.29
C PRO A 115 2.38 12.95 5.74
N ILE A 116 1.86 13.85 6.58
CA ILE A 116 0.96 14.92 6.14
C ILE A 116 1.84 16.15 5.85
N VAL A 117 1.77 16.65 4.63
CA VAL A 117 2.62 17.74 4.14
C VAL A 117 1.76 18.92 3.75
N THR A 118 2.09 20.09 4.31
CA THR A 118 1.50 21.37 3.93
C THR A 118 2.54 22.21 3.22
N LEU A 119 2.24 22.59 1.98
CA LEU A 119 2.98 23.63 1.26
C LEU A 119 2.33 24.98 1.56
N SER A 120 3.14 25.93 2.03
CA SER A 120 2.72 27.31 2.32
C SER A 120 3.54 28.29 1.50
N THR A 121 2.91 29.34 0.97
CA THR A 121 3.57 30.43 0.25
C THR A 121 2.92 31.76 0.61
N GLU A 122 3.72 32.83 0.64
CA GLU A 122 3.23 34.21 0.77
C GLU A 122 2.81 34.83 -0.57
N SER A 123 2.95 34.08 -1.66
CA SER A 123 2.57 34.57 -2.98
C SER A 123 1.08 34.85 -3.07
N LYS A 124 0.74 35.93 -3.78
CA LYS A 124 -0.63 36.23 -4.21
C LYS A 124 -0.96 35.56 -5.55
N THR A 125 0.06 35.18 -6.31
CA THR A 125 -0.09 34.47 -7.60
C THR A 125 -0.15 32.97 -7.36
N LEU A 126 -0.86 32.26 -8.23
CA LEU A 126 -0.98 30.81 -8.17
C LEU A 126 0.40 30.15 -8.36
N LEU A 127 0.81 29.34 -7.40
CA LEU A 127 1.97 28.45 -7.45
C LEU A 127 1.49 27.04 -7.78
N THR A 128 2.07 26.40 -8.80
CA THR A 128 1.76 25.00 -9.14
C THR A 128 2.97 24.12 -8.92
N VAL A 129 2.77 23.00 -8.23
CA VAL A 129 3.79 21.98 -7.96
C VAL A 129 3.22 20.65 -8.44
N GLU A 130 3.90 19.98 -9.35
CA GLU A 130 3.46 18.69 -9.90
C GLU A 130 3.57 17.58 -8.86
N SER A 131 4.67 17.57 -8.10
CA SER A 131 4.86 16.61 -7.01
C SER A 131 5.91 17.09 -6.01
N ILE A 132 5.76 16.64 -4.77
CA ILE A 132 6.81 16.71 -3.76
C ILE A 132 7.16 15.27 -3.40
N THR A 133 8.43 14.93 -3.52
CA THR A 133 8.97 13.67 -3.02
C THR A 133 9.75 13.94 -1.74
N LEU A 134 9.45 13.22 -0.68
CA LEU A 134 10.23 13.20 0.55
C LEU A 134 11.03 11.91 0.63
N THR A 135 12.33 12.02 0.88
CA THR A 135 13.20 10.89 1.22
C THR A 135 13.49 10.94 2.71
N SER A 136 13.51 9.76 3.32
CA SER A 136 13.74 9.60 4.74
C SER A 136 14.57 8.36 5.01
N LYS A 137 15.21 8.33 6.18
CA LYS A 137 16.04 7.23 6.65
C LYS A 137 15.58 6.73 8.00
N SER A 138 15.92 5.48 8.30
CA SER A 138 15.75 4.94 9.64
C SER A 138 16.50 5.79 10.68
N PRO A 139 15.91 6.04 11.87
CA PRO A 139 16.64 6.63 12.99
C PRO A 139 17.72 5.68 13.54
N ASP A 140 17.61 4.37 13.29
CA ASP A 140 18.67 3.41 13.61
C ASP A 140 19.77 3.49 12.55
N LYS A 141 20.95 3.98 12.95
CA LYS A 141 22.13 4.12 12.06
C LYS A 141 22.61 2.79 11.46
N LYS A 142 22.27 1.64 12.06
CA LYS A 142 22.61 0.32 11.51
C LYS A 142 21.71 -0.04 10.33
N ASN A 143 20.52 0.55 10.28
CA ASN A 143 19.56 0.33 9.23
C ASN A 143 19.72 1.39 8.15
N LYS A 144 20.21 0.96 6.97
CA LYS A 144 20.43 1.83 5.82
C LYS A 144 19.20 1.93 4.90
N GLU A 145 18.06 1.39 5.32
CA GLU A 145 16.83 1.46 4.53
C GLU A 145 16.34 2.90 4.46
N THR A 146 16.04 3.33 3.24
CA THR A 146 15.43 4.62 2.95
C THR A 146 13.98 4.42 2.55
N GLU A 147 13.10 5.30 3.03
CA GLU A 147 11.72 5.38 2.56
C GLU A 147 11.52 6.64 1.75
N ARG A 148 10.74 6.51 0.67
CA ARG A 148 10.36 7.61 -0.19
C ARG A 148 8.85 7.77 -0.16
N PHE A 149 8.39 9.01 -0.04
CA PHE A 149 6.98 9.37 -0.02
C PHE A 149 6.69 10.37 -1.13
N VAL A 150 5.59 10.18 -1.85
CA VAL A 150 5.18 11.03 -2.95
C VAL A 150 3.87 11.70 -2.60
N CYS A 151 3.90 13.03 -2.62
CA CYS A 151 2.72 13.87 -2.43
C CYS A 151 2.01 14.11 -3.77
N PRO A 152 0.67 14.21 -3.77
CA PRO A 152 -0.10 14.73 -4.91
C PRO A 152 0.34 16.14 -5.32
N SER A 153 -0.10 16.58 -6.49
CA SER A 153 0.15 17.93 -7.00
C SER A 153 -0.47 19.01 -6.10
N PHE A 154 0.23 20.12 -5.91
CA PHE A 154 -0.25 21.29 -5.19
C PHE A 154 -0.56 22.44 -6.16
N ALA A 155 -1.62 23.19 -5.84
CA ALA A 155 -2.05 24.42 -6.49
C ALA A 155 -2.36 25.43 -5.37
N VAL A 156 -1.32 26.14 -4.94
CA VAL A 156 -1.33 26.99 -3.75
C VAL A 156 -1.40 28.46 -4.15
N ALA A 157 -2.03 29.30 -3.32
CA ALA A 157 -2.31 30.70 -3.61
C ALA A 157 -3.27 30.90 -4.82
N GLY A 158 -3.54 32.16 -5.15
CA GLY A 158 -4.54 32.56 -6.16
C GLY A 158 -5.96 32.69 -5.60
N LYS A 159 -6.91 33.10 -6.47
CA LYS A 159 -8.28 33.46 -6.07
C LYS A 159 -9.02 32.36 -5.29
N ASN A 160 -8.72 31.09 -5.56
CA ASN A 160 -9.41 29.94 -4.97
C ASN A 160 -8.76 29.45 -3.66
N ASN A 161 -7.58 29.97 -3.29
CA ASN A 161 -6.88 29.59 -2.08
C ASN A 161 -6.21 30.81 -1.43
N PRO A 162 -7.00 31.69 -0.78
CA PRO A 162 -6.51 32.94 -0.21
C PRO A 162 -5.54 32.73 0.95
N THR A 163 -5.54 31.54 1.57
CA THR A 163 -4.65 31.22 2.70
C THR A 163 -3.20 31.03 2.28
N GLY A 164 -2.94 30.78 0.99
CA GLY A 164 -1.61 30.44 0.52
C GLY A 164 -1.11 29.10 1.06
N LYS A 165 -2.01 28.19 1.46
CA LYS A 165 -1.65 26.88 2.04
C LYS A 165 -2.44 25.75 1.43
N GLN A 166 -1.80 24.61 1.21
CA GLN A 166 -2.48 23.38 0.82
C GLN A 166 -1.82 22.18 1.47
N THR A 167 -2.64 21.27 1.97
CA THR A 167 -2.21 20.09 2.73
C THR A 167 -2.59 18.81 2.00
N HIS A 168 -1.65 17.89 1.92
CA HIS A 168 -1.87 16.56 1.39
C HIS A 168 -1.29 15.49 2.31
N HIS A 169 -1.88 14.30 2.25
CA HIS A 169 -1.30 13.10 2.83
C HIS A 169 -0.47 12.42 1.74
N CYS A 170 0.83 12.31 1.96
CA CYS A 170 1.77 11.72 1.00
C CYS A 170 1.91 10.24 1.29
N GLY A 171 1.78 9.39 0.26
CA GLY A 171 1.90 7.94 0.41
C GLY A 171 3.31 7.47 0.10
N PRO A 172 3.68 6.23 0.48
CA PRO A 172 4.92 5.63 0.03
C PRO A 172 4.95 5.54 -1.50
N GLY A 173 6.13 5.69 -2.10
CA GLY A 173 6.32 5.55 -3.53
C GLY A 173 7.81 5.46 -3.88
N PRO A 174 8.22 4.58 -4.82
CA PRO A 174 7.38 3.91 -5.81
C PRO A 174 6.68 2.64 -5.31
N HIS A 175 7.14 2.05 -4.20
CA HIS A 175 6.48 0.90 -3.58
C HIS A 175 5.34 1.32 -2.66
N ARG A 176 4.51 0.33 -2.32
CA ARG A 176 3.43 0.42 -1.33
C ARG A 176 3.70 -0.57 -0.20
N PHE A 177 3.06 -0.39 0.94
CA PHE A 177 3.13 -1.34 2.03
C PHE A 177 1.93 -2.29 2.00
N ALA A 178 2.18 -3.60 1.92
CA ALA A 178 1.15 -4.63 1.90
C ALA A 178 1.16 -5.45 3.20
N ARG A 179 -0.01 -5.69 3.78
CA ARG A 179 -0.20 -6.58 4.94
C ARG A 179 -1.06 -7.76 4.54
N VAL A 180 -0.64 -8.99 4.85
CA VAL A 180 -1.48 -10.17 4.59
C VAL A 180 -2.73 -10.14 5.48
N VAL A 181 -3.90 -10.42 4.89
CA VAL A 181 -5.19 -10.41 5.60
C VAL A 181 -5.78 -11.80 5.72
N LYS A 182 -5.84 -12.53 4.60
CA LYS A 182 -6.32 -13.91 4.59
C LYS A 182 -5.83 -14.64 3.35
N THR A 183 -5.98 -15.95 3.35
CA THR A 183 -5.67 -16.81 2.21
C THR A 183 -6.65 -17.96 2.13
N GLU A 184 -7.05 -18.29 0.90
CA GLU A 184 -7.83 -19.48 0.56
C GLU A 184 -6.99 -20.37 -0.35
N ILE A 185 -6.79 -21.62 0.04
CA ILE A 185 -6.00 -22.62 -0.70
C ILE A 185 -6.92 -23.78 -1.07
N LYS A 186 -7.03 -24.07 -2.37
CA LYS A 186 -7.79 -25.21 -2.86
C LYS A 186 -6.85 -26.38 -3.07
N VAL A 187 -6.87 -27.34 -2.16
CA VAL A 187 -6.03 -28.55 -2.24
C VAL A 187 -6.57 -29.46 -3.33
N GLY A 188 -5.66 -30.02 -4.14
CA GLY A 188 -5.97 -30.95 -5.21
C GLY A 188 -6.21 -32.38 -4.72
N ALA A 189 -6.12 -33.33 -5.64
CA ALA A 189 -6.39 -34.75 -5.36
C ALA A 189 -5.39 -35.41 -4.40
N VAL A 190 -4.23 -34.76 -4.19
CA VAL A 190 -3.16 -35.24 -3.32
C VAL A 190 -2.97 -34.25 -2.18
N GLY A 191 -3.32 -34.67 -0.96
CA GLY A 191 -3.07 -33.93 0.29
C GLY A 191 -1.79 -34.41 0.98
N THR A 192 -1.46 -33.82 2.13
CA THR A 192 -0.27 -34.17 2.92
C THR A 192 -0.56 -34.15 4.42
N SER A 193 0.12 -35.00 5.19
CA SER A 193 0.14 -34.94 6.66
C SER A 193 1.38 -34.22 7.19
N LYS A 194 2.21 -33.68 6.29
CA LYS A 194 3.45 -32.99 6.62
C LYS A 194 3.24 -31.48 6.75
N ASP A 195 4.26 -30.86 7.32
CA ASP A 195 4.27 -29.43 7.55
C ASP A 195 4.40 -28.68 6.24
N VAL A 196 3.50 -27.71 6.06
CA VAL A 196 3.49 -26.77 4.94
C VAL A 196 3.70 -25.39 5.53
N TYR A 197 4.57 -24.63 4.90
CA TYR A 197 4.93 -23.28 5.26
C TYR A 197 4.59 -22.37 4.09
N ILE A 198 4.11 -21.18 4.41
CA ILE A 198 3.97 -20.11 3.43
C ILE A 198 5.10 -19.11 3.66
N GLU A 199 5.74 -18.71 2.57
CA GLU A 199 6.70 -17.63 2.53
C GLU A 199 6.06 -16.45 1.80
N ILE A 200 6.07 -15.27 2.44
CA ILE A 200 5.64 -14.00 1.85
C ILE A 200 6.83 -13.06 1.87
N GLY A 201 7.14 -12.44 0.74
CA GLY A 201 8.27 -11.52 0.63
C GLY A 201 7.93 -10.25 -0.13
N SER A 202 8.72 -9.22 0.14
CA SER A 202 8.72 -7.98 -0.64
C SER A 202 9.25 -8.25 -2.06
N ASP A 203 8.69 -7.56 -3.06
CA ASP A 203 9.22 -7.63 -4.44
C ASP A 203 10.42 -6.70 -4.62
N THR A 204 10.49 -5.62 -3.84
CA THR A 204 11.52 -4.56 -3.91
C THR A 204 12.80 -4.82 -3.12
N ASN A 205 12.74 -5.58 -2.03
CA ASN A 205 13.90 -5.88 -1.19
C ASN A 205 13.95 -7.38 -0.83
N LYS A 206 14.89 -7.76 0.05
CA LYS A 206 15.12 -9.16 0.45
C LYS A 206 14.29 -9.59 1.66
N GLU A 207 13.34 -8.76 2.09
CA GLU A 207 12.48 -9.09 3.22
C GLU A 207 11.56 -10.26 2.86
N VAL A 208 11.68 -11.35 3.61
CA VAL A 208 10.85 -12.54 3.50
C VAL A 208 10.46 -12.95 4.91
N CYS A 209 9.19 -13.35 5.06
CA CYS A 209 8.67 -13.97 6.26
C CYS A 209 8.16 -15.36 5.91
N GLU A 210 8.53 -16.35 6.72
CA GLU A 210 8.03 -17.71 6.62
C GLU A 210 7.18 -18.03 7.85
N ASN A 211 6.03 -18.66 7.63
CA ASN A 211 5.20 -19.16 8.73
C ASN A 211 4.66 -20.56 8.44
N LYS A 212 4.66 -21.40 9.47
CA LYS A 212 4.07 -22.73 9.40
C LYS A 212 2.54 -22.62 9.45
N MET A 213 1.89 -23.12 8.41
CA MET A 213 0.44 -23.09 8.30
C MET A 213 -0.15 -24.27 9.07
N ARG A 214 -0.81 -23.98 10.20
CA ARG A 214 -1.47 -24.99 11.04
C ARG A 214 -2.92 -24.58 11.29
N HIS A 215 -3.84 -25.54 11.24
CA HIS A 215 -5.17 -25.33 11.82
C HIS A 215 -5.12 -25.61 13.32
N LEU A 216 -5.94 -24.89 14.08
CA LEU A 216 -6.07 -25.05 15.54
C LEU A 216 -6.38 -26.50 15.98
N LEU A 217 -6.98 -27.32 15.10
CA LEU A 217 -7.49 -28.66 15.43
C LEU A 217 -6.95 -29.78 14.51
N GLY A 218 -5.89 -29.54 13.73
CA GLY A 218 -5.26 -30.58 12.92
C GLY A 218 -4.12 -30.08 12.03
N SER A 219 -3.11 -30.92 11.81
CA SER A 219 -1.96 -30.64 10.93
C SER A 219 -2.09 -31.24 9.52
N GLU A 220 -3.25 -31.84 9.21
CA GLU A 220 -3.45 -32.54 7.94
C GLU A 220 -4.07 -31.64 6.87
N TRP A 221 -3.40 -31.58 5.72
CA TRP A 221 -3.90 -30.95 4.49
C TRP A 221 -4.72 -31.97 3.72
N LYS A 222 -6.05 -31.83 3.80
CA LYS A 222 -6.97 -32.84 3.25
C LYS A 222 -7.02 -32.74 1.72
N LYS A 223 -7.07 -33.89 1.04
CA LYS A 223 -7.28 -33.91 -0.42
C LYS A 223 -8.64 -33.31 -0.77
N ASN A 224 -8.72 -32.60 -1.90
CA ASN A 224 -9.92 -31.95 -2.42
C ASN A 224 -10.64 -31.02 -1.42
N SER A 225 -9.89 -30.42 -0.47
CA SER A 225 -10.42 -29.47 0.50
C SER A 225 -10.16 -28.02 0.09
N VAL A 226 -10.80 -27.11 0.82
CA VAL A 226 -10.50 -25.68 0.79
C VAL A 226 -10.01 -25.28 2.18
N GLU A 227 -8.74 -24.93 2.28
CA GLU A 227 -8.14 -24.43 3.51
C GLU A 227 -8.20 -22.91 3.54
N LYS A 228 -8.64 -22.35 4.67
CA LYS A 228 -8.77 -20.90 4.87
C LYS A 228 -7.95 -20.49 6.07
N PHE A 229 -7.21 -19.40 5.90
CA PHE A 229 -6.32 -18.84 6.91
C PHE A 229 -6.58 -17.34 7.01
N ASP A 230 -6.80 -16.85 8.21
CA ASP A 230 -6.92 -15.43 8.52
C ASP A 230 -5.56 -14.86 8.95
N GLN A 231 -5.45 -13.54 9.07
CA GLN A 231 -4.21 -12.83 9.40
C GLN A 231 -3.48 -13.41 10.62
N SER A 232 -4.23 -13.84 11.65
CA SER A 232 -3.66 -14.44 12.86
C SER A 232 -2.93 -15.75 12.61
N ASP A 233 -3.33 -16.51 11.58
CA ASP A 233 -2.73 -17.80 11.25
C ASP A 233 -1.34 -17.65 10.61
N PHE A 234 -0.98 -16.44 10.17
CA PHE A 234 0.33 -16.10 9.60
C PHE A 234 1.41 -15.81 10.65
N GLY A 235 1.10 -15.90 11.94
CA GLY A 235 2.07 -15.64 13.01
C GLY A 235 2.70 -14.26 12.89
N ASP A 236 4.02 -14.19 12.82
CA ASP A 236 4.74 -12.93 12.67
C ASP A 236 4.66 -12.34 11.25
N CYS A 237 4.34 -13.15 10.23
CA CYS A 237 4.09 -12.65 8.88
C CYS A 237 2.81 -11.80 8.83
N GLY A 238 1.81 -12.13 9.67
CA GLY A 238 0.61 -11.31 9.85
C GLY A 238 0.89 -9.94 10.48
N LYS A 239 2.06 -9.75 11.08
CA LYS A 239 2.53 -8.50 11.70
C LYS A 239 3.61 -7.79 10.87
N THR A 240 3.85 -8.25 9.64
CA THR A 240 4.86 -7.70 8.75
C THR A 240 4.18 -6.90 7.63
N LEU A 241 4.75 -5.73 7.30
CA LEU A 241 4.38 -4.99 6.10
C LEU A 241 5.44 -5.24 5.03
N PHE A 242 5.01 -5.72 3.87
CA PHE A 242 5.87 -6.03 2.73
C PHE A 242 5.88 -4.86 1.76
N LYS A 243 7.06 -4.52 1.24
CA LYS A 243 7.20 -3.49 0.21
C LYS A 243 6.90 -4.08 -1.16
N VAL A 244 5.82 -3.61 -1.78
CA VAL A 244 5.32 -4.11 -3.06
C VAL A 244 5.25 -3.01 -4.12
N LEU A 245 5.86 -3.24 -5.28
CA LEU A 245 5.62 -2.45 -6.49
C LEU A 245 4.35 -2.96 -7.17
N GLU A 246 4.32 -4.25 -7.46
CA GLU A 246 3.21 -4.90 -8.17
C GLU A 246 2.48 -5.86 -7.25
N GLN A 247 3.22 -6.82 -6.67
CA GLN A 247 2.66 -7.86 -5.81
C GLN A 247 3.73 -8.47 -4.89
N PRO A 248 3.34 -9.03 -3.73
CA PRO A 248 4.24 -9.82 -2.90
C PRO A 248 4.81 -11.04 -3.64
N LYS A 249 6.04 -11.41 -3.31
CA LYS A 249 6.59 -12.73 -3.64
C LYS A 249 5.94 -13.77 -2.73
N ILE A 250 5.42 -14.84 -3.30
CA ILE A 250 4.77 -15.91 -2.54
C ILE A 250 5.46 -17.23 -2.89
N ALA A 251 5.85 -17.98 -1.87
CA ALA A 251 6.34 -19.35 -2.04
C ALA A 251 5.73 -20.28 -1.00
N PHE A 252 5.72 -21.56 -1.32
CA PHE A 252 5.36 -22.63 -0.41
C PHE A 252 6.58 -23.51 -0.15
N ARG A 253 6.81 -23.84 1.10
CA ARG A 253 7.77 -24.87 1.51
C ARG A 253 7.03 -26.02 2.15
N LYS A 254 7.45 -27.25 1.87
CA LYS A 254 6.89 -28.46 2.48
C LYS A 254 8.02 -29.36 2.94
N ASP A 255 7.82 -30.01 4.07
CA ASP A 255 8.71 -31.06 4.57
C ASP A 255 8.23 -32.45 4.15
N GLY A 256 9.14 -33.42 4.06
CA GLY A 256 8.82 -34.84 3.84
C GLY A 256 8.56 -35.25 2.37
N LYS A 257 8.50 -36.58 2.17
CA LYS A 257 8.56 -37.24 0.84
C LYS A 257 7.25 -37.25 0.05
N ASP A 258 6.10 -37.09 0.70
CA ASP A 258 4.81 -37.13 0.04
C ASP A 258 4.60 -35.91 -0.86
N ALA A 259 3.78 -36.05 -1.89
CA ALA A 259 3.43 -34.94 -2.76
C ALA A 259 2.25 -34.14 -2.17
N LEU A 260 2.16 -32.86 -2.50
CA LEU A 260 0.98 -32.02 -2.24
C LEU A 260 0.60 -31.34 -3.55
N SER A 261 -0.64 -31.49 -3.99
CA SER A 261 -1.19 -30.81 -5.16
C SER A 261 -2.07 -29.65 -4.71
N ILE A 262 -1.86 -28.46 -5.27
CA ILE A 262 -2.67 -27.27 -4.98
C ILE A 262 -3.29 -26.78 -6.29
N ASN A 263 -4.61 -26.76 -6.37
CA ASN A 263 -5.35 -26.32 -7.55
C ASN A 263 -5.32 -24.79 -7.74
N SER A 264 -5.38 -24.03 -6.65
CA SER A 264 -5.27 -22.57 -6.67
C SER A 264 -4.96 -22.01 -5.29
N VAL A 265 -4.31 -20.86 -5.25
CA VAL A 265 -4.10 -20.07 -4.03
C VAL A 265 -4.64 -18.67 -4.28
N THR A 266 -5.49 -18.17 -3.39
CA THR A 266 -5.97 -16.78 -3.40
C THR A 266 -5.57 -16.11 -2.10
N MET A 267 -4.71 -15.09 -2.18
CA MET A 267 -4.28 -14.31 -1.02
C MET A 267 -4.85 -12.90 -1.10
N GLU A 268 -5.26 -12.35 0.04
CA GLU A 268 -5.70 -10.97 0.16
C GLU A 268 -4.72 -10.17 1.00
N PHE A 269 -4.37 -8.98 0.52
CA PHE A 269 -3.47 -8.04 1.19
C PHE A 269 -4.10 -6.65 1.32
N ASP A 270 -3.99 -6.06 2.51
CA ASP A 270 -4.28 -4.65 2.73
C ASP A 270 -3.11 -3.80 2.27
N ILE A 271 -3.38 -2.83 1.40
CA ILE A 271 -2.43 -1.79 1.04
C ILE A 271 -2.56 -0.64 2.05
N VAL A 272 -1.50 -0.42 2.83
CA VAL A 272 -1.41 0.57 3.90
C VAL A 272 -0.92 1.90 3.35
N ASP A 273 -1.78 2.54 2.56
CA ASP A 273 -1.54 3.85 1.93
C ASP A 273 -2.59 4.89 2.40
N PRO A 274 -2.40 6.18 2.08
CA PRO A 274 -3.42 7.21 2.34
C PRO A 274 -4.77 6.93 1.66
N LYS A 275 -4.76 6.14 0.58
CA LYS A 275 -5.95 5.59 -0.07
C LYS A 275 -5.91 4.06 0.08
N PRO A 276 -6.42 3.52 1.19
CA PRO A 276 -6.38 2.08 1.46
C PRO A 276 -7.06 1.30 0.34
N GLN A 277 -6.43 0.21 -0.07
CA GLN A 277 -6.94 -0.69 -1.11
C GLN A 277 -6.73 -2.14 -0.68
N ARG A 278 -7.52 -3.05 -1.25
CA ARG A 278 -7.35 -4.49 -1.07
C ARG A 278 -6.77 -5.08 -2.35
N LEU A 279 -5.58 -5.64 -2.26
CA LEU A 279 -4.92 -6.37 -3.34
C LEU A 279 -5.25 -7.86 -3.20
N VAL A 280 -5.82 -8.45 -4.25
CA VAL A 280 -6.10 -9.89 -4.32
C VAL A 280 -5.12 -10.51 -5.30
N VAL A 281 -4.39 -11.53 -4.85
CA VAL A 281 -3.40 -12.26 -5.65
C VAL A 281 -3.87 -13.70 -5.80
N THR A 282 -4.16 -14.10 -7.04
CA THR A 282 -4.62 -15.46 -7.37
C THR A 282 -3.56 -16.18 -8.18
N CYS A 283 -3.00 -17.25 -7.62
CA CYS A 283 -1.98 -18.07 -8.25
C CYS A 283 -2.57 -19.38 -8.83
N PRO A 284 -2.07 -19.84 -9.99
CA PRO A 284 -2.57 -21.04 -10.65
C PRO A 284 -2.18 -22.33 -9.92
N LYS A 285 -2.61 -23.47 -10.48
CA LYS A 285 -2.27 -24.81 -9.98
C LYS A 285 -0.76 -25.04 -9.95
N PHE A 286 -0.28 -25.70 -8.90
CA PHE A 286 1.09 -26.22 -8.81
C PHE A 286 1.14 -27.46 -7.92
N ASP A 287 2.23 -28.22 -8.07
CA ASP A 287 2.52 -29.38 -7.24
C ASP A 287 3.83 -29.17 -6.46
N LEU A 288 3.84 -29.63 -5.21
CA LEU A 288 5.00 -29.67 -4.32
C LEU A 288 5.46 -31.11 -4.20
N VAL A 289 6.52 -31.46 -4.94
CA VAL A 289 7.15 -32.79 -4.92
C VAL A 289 8.57 -32.62 -4.39
N CYS A 290 8.85 -33.21 -3.23
CA CYS A 290 10.16 -33.08 -2.60
C CYS A 290 11.10 -34.22 -3.03
N PRO A 291 12.30 -33.92 -3.59
CA PRO A 291 13.26 -34.97 -3.93
C PRO A 291 13.88 -35.51 -2.63
N GLY A 292 13.50 -36.73 -2.25
CA GLY A 292 14.01 -37.39 -1.04
C GLY A 292 13.39 -36.86 0.25
N SER A 293 14.10 -37.00 1.38
CA SER A 293 13.59 -36.62 2.70
C SER A 293 13.74 -35.12 3.04
N GLY A 294 14.32 -34.33 2.15
CA GLY A 294 14.57 -32.90 2.39
C GLY A 294 13.33 -32.02 2.17
N PRO A 295 13.36 -30.78 2.66
CA PRO A 295 12.33 -29.79 2.35
C PRO A 295 12.36 -29.46 0.86
N CYS A 296 11.18 -29.21 0.28
CA CYS A 296 11.08 -28.61 -1.05
C CYS A 296 10.37 -27.27 -1.00
N ARG A 297 10.77 -26.39 -1.91
CA ARG A 297 10.27 -25.03 -2.03
C ARG A 297 9.77 -24.78 -3.45
N LYS A 298 8.60 -24.17 -3.57
CA LYS A 298 8.05 -23.71 -4.84
C LYS A 298 7.63 -22.26 -4.74
N GLU A 299 8.32 -21.41 -5.50
CA GLU A 299 7.89 -20.03 -5.71
C GLU A 299 6.73 -19.99 -6.71
N LEU A 300 5.72 -19.19 -6.41
CA LEU A 300 4.53 -19.08 -7.23
C LEU A 300 4.77 -18.05 -8.34
N VAL A 301 4.55 -18.49 -9.58
CA VAL A 301 4.71 -17.67 -10.79
C VAL A 301 3.40 -17.62 -11.56
N GLY A 302 3.21 -16.58 -12.36
CA GLY A 302 1.99 -16.40 -13.15
C GLY A 302 0.74 -16.08 -12.33
N CYS A 303 0.91 -15.55 -11.11
CA CYS A 303 -0.21 -15.07 -10.31
C CYS A 303 -0.84 -13.83 -10.96
N LYS A 304 -2.15 -13.70 -10.81
CA LYS A 304 -2.92 -12.54 -11.29
C LYS A 304 -3.28 -11.65 -10.12
N THR A 305 -3.06 -10.35 -10.27
CA THR A 305 -3.49 -9.34 -9.30
C THR A 305 -4.79 -8.68 -9.72
N THR A 306 -5.70 -8.50 -8.78
CA THR A 306 -6.83 -7.59 -8.94
C THR A 306 -6.94 -6.67 -7.72
N ASN A 307 -7.35 -5.43 -7.94
CA ASN A 307 -7.77 -4.55 -6.85
C ASN A 307 -9.24 -4.85 -6.56
N ALA A 308 -9.58 -5.19 -5.32
CA ALA A 308 -10.99 -5.34 -4.96
C ALA A 308 -11.63 -3.94 -4.98
N ALA A 309 -12.59 -3.74 -5.88
CA ALA A 309 -13.30 -2.48 -6.00
C ALA A 309 -14.16 -2.24 -4.74
N GLY A 310 -13.91 -1.15 -4.02
CA GLY A 310 -14.96 -0.52 -3.20
C GLY A 310 -15.16 -1.02 -1.77
N SER A 311 -14.29 -1.82 -1.15
CA SER A 311 -14.37 -1.96 0.31
C SER A 311 -13.71 -0.74 0.96
N SER A 312 -14.50 0.29 1.27
CA SER A 312 -14.11 1.22 2.33
C SER A 312 -13.72 0.37 3.53
N PHE A 313 -12.50 0.55 4.01
CA PHE A 313 -12.01 -0.15 5.19
C PHE A 313 -12.87 0.24 6.38
N GLY A 314 -13.94 -0.51 6.63
CA GLY A 314 -14.55 -0.55 7.95
C GLY A 314 -13.46 -1.09 8.86
N LEU A 315 -12.90 -0.22 9.72
CA LEU A 315 -12.10 -0.67 10.85
C LEU A 315 -12.88 -1.83 11.47
N SER A 316 -12.26 -3.01 11.53
CA SER A 316 -12.78 -4.15 12.25
C SER A 316 -13.23 -3.65 13.63
N THR A 317 -14.53 -3.68 13.87
CA THR A 317 -15.10 -3.30 15.16
C THR A 317 -14.41 -4.13 16.25
N PRO A 318 -14.11 -3.56 17.42
CA PRO A 318 -13.53 -4.30 18.51
C PRO A 318 -14.40 -5.54 18.78
N ARG A 319 -13.78 -6.72 18.73
CA ARG A 319 -14.43 -7.98 19.08
C ARG A 319 -15.06 -7.81 20.47
N PRO A 320 -16.38 -8.04 20.64
CA PRO A 320 -16.99 -7.93 21.95
C PRO A 320 -16.26 -8.85 22.92
N SER A 321 -15.81 -8.27 24.03
CA SER A 321 -15.14 -8.98 25.11
C SER A 321 -16.01 -10.15 25.56
N ARG A 322 -15.45 -11.36 25.44
CA ARG A 322 -16.04 -12.62 25.89
C ARG A 322 -16.42 -12.48 27.37
N PRO A 323 -17.68 -12.78 27.78
CA PRO A 323 -18.05 -12.72 29.18
C PRO A 323 -17.18 -13.71 29.97
N SER A 324 -16.51 -13.19 31.00
CA SER A 324 -15.82 -13.98 32.00
C SER A 324 -16.85 -14.77 32.77
N PHE A 325 -16.81 -16.10 32.66
CA PHE A 325 -17.51 -16.98 33.60
C PHE A 325 -16.84 -16.80 34.96
N ALA A 326 -17.51 -16.08 35.84
CA ALA A 326 -17.17 -15.97 37.24
C ALA A 326 -17.45 -17.29 37.96
N ASP A 327 -16.62 -17.54 38.96
CA ASP A 327 -16.50 -18.73 39.78
C ASP A 327 -17.81 -19.21 40.40
N VAL A 328 -18.11 -20.51 40.23
CA VAL A 328 -19.08 -21.22 41.06
C VAL A 328 -18.32 -21.81 42.24
N ALA A 329 -18.35 -21.09 43.36
CA ALA A 329 -17.87 -21.57 44.64
C ALA A 329 -18.82 -22.62 45.23
N SER A 330 -18.24 -23.77 45.55
CA SER A 330 -18.81 -24.85 46.35
C SER A 330 -19.09 -24.40 47.78
N GLY A 331 -20.34 -24.52 48.23
CA GLY A 331 -20.75 -24.24 49.61
C GLY A 331 -21.87 -25.20 50.05
N ASN A 332 -21.51 -26.11 50.95
CA ASN A 332 -22.30 -27.23 51.45
C ASN A 332 -22.95 -26.85 52.80
N LYS A 333 -24.26 -27.10 53.00
CA LYS A 333 -24.90 -27.70 54.21
C LYS A 333 -26.36 -27.27 54.48
N LYS A 334 -27.16 -28.33 54.67
CA LYS A 334 -28.18 -28.59 55.73
C LYS A 334 -29.36 -27.62 55.93
N GLY A 335 -30.56 -28.21 55.85
CA GLY A 335 -31.49 -28.19 56.99
C GLY A 335 -32.91 -27.69 56.74
N ALA A 336 -33.86 -28.63 56.80
CA ALA A 336 -35.20 -28.54 57.40
C ALA A 336 -36.25 -27.52 56.87
N SER A 337 -37.31 -28.12 56.31
CA SER A 337 -38.72 -28.05 56.76
C SER A 337 -39.58 -26.78 56.57
N ARG A 338 -40.82 -27.06 56.13
CA ARG A 338 -42.12 -26.42 56.50
C ARG A 338 -42.79 -25.45 55.49
N VAL A 339 -43.73 -26.03 54.72
CA VAL A 339 -45.19 -25.80 54.70
C VAL A 339 -45.76 -24.38 54.86
N GLN A 340 -46.61 -24.02 53.88
CA GLN A 340 -47.78 -23.11 53.85
C GLN A 340 -47.59 -21.58 54.01
N GLY A 341 -48.32 -20.84 53.17
CA GLY A 341 -48.88 -19.54 53.56
C GLY A 341 -49.14 -18.56 52.41
N ASN A 342 -50.37 -18.55 51.89
CA ASN A 342 -50.99 -17.39 51.24
C ASN A 342 -50.85 -16.13 52.12
N LYS A 343 -50.73 -14.94 51.52
CA LYS A 343 -51.78 -13.89 51.42
C LYS A 343 -51.19 -12.51 51.01
N GLN A 344 -52.03 -11.75 50.32
CA GLN A 344 -52.02 -10.28 50.07
C GLN A 344 -51.49 -9.46 51.28
N THR A 345 -50.96 -8.23 51.20
CA THR A 345 -51.50 -7.00 50.56
C THR A 345 -50.50 -5.83 50.76
N ALA A 346 -50.60 -4.81 49.90
CA ALA A 346 -50.43 -3.36 50.15
C ALA A 346 -49.04 -2.69 50.29
N GLY A 347 -48.93 -1.53 49.62
CA GLY A 347 -47.85 -0.52 49.69
C GLY A 347 -47.21 -0.34 48.30
N GLY A 348 -47.51 0.65 47.46
CA GLY A 348 -47.98 2.00 47.72
C GLY A 348 -46.81 2.97 47.80
N GLN A 349 -46.27 3.41 46.66
CA GLN A 349 -45.66 4.74 46.50
C GLN A 349 -45.49 5.08 45.00
N SER A 350 -46.10 6.20 44.63
CA SER A 350 -46.13 6.87 43.34
C SER A 350 -44.88 7.73 43.11
N PHE A 351 -44.43 7.88 41.86
CA PHE A 351 -44.01 9.18 41.32
C PHE A 351 -44.02 9.16 39.77
N PHE A 352 -44.41 10.31 39.22
CA PHE A 352 -44.82 10.61 37.85
C PHE A 352 -43.68 10.60 36.82
N VAL A 353 -43.97 10.16 35.58
CA VAL A 353 -43.44 10.78 34.36
C VAL A 353 -44.53 10.73 33.27
N ASP A 354 -44.79 11.91 32.71
CA ASP A 354 -45.66 12.25 31.58
C ASP A 354 -45.59 11.27 30.39
N LEU A 355 -46.78 10.91 29.88
CA LEU A 355 -46.98 10.44 28.51
C LEU A 355 -47.76 11.53 27.76
N GLY A 356 -47.02 12.48 27.19
CA GLY A 356 -47.53 13.44 26.23
C GLY A 356 -47.53 12.84 24.82
N ASP A 357 -48.73 12.63 24.30
CA ASP A 357 -49.01 12.39 22.88
C ASP A 357 -48.33 13.43 21.99
N ASN A 358 -47.63 12.98 20.94
CA ASN A 358 -47.50 13.79 19.74
C ASN A 358 -47.38 12.91 18.48
N LYS A 359 -48.54 12.69 17.85
CA LYS A 359 -48.65 12.29 16.45
C LYS A 359 -48.23 13.47 15.58
N SER A 360 -47.07 13.38 14.94
CA SER A 360 -46.79 14.15 13.72
C SER A 360 -46.20 13.23 12.67
N LYS A 361 -47.03 12.90 11.68
CA LYS A 361 -46.60 12.33 10.40
C LYS A 361 -46.00 13.47 9.58
N THR A 362 -44.70 13.40 9.28
CA THR A 362 -44.10 14.22 8.23
C THR A 362 -43.52 13.30 7.16
N THR A 363 -44.34 12.99 6.17
CA THR A 363 -43.93 12.39 4.91
C THR A 363 -43.14 13.42 4.12
N THR A 364 -41.82 13.26 4.04
CA THR A 364 -40.98 14.07 3.14
C THR A 364 -40.92 13.39 1.77
N THR A 365 -41.76 13.85 0.86
CA THR A 365 -41.71 13.48 -0.56
C THR A 365 -40.56 14.22 -1.22
N PHE A 366 -39.50 13.50 -1.59
CA PHE A 366 -38.47 14.03 -2.49
C PHE A 366 -38.99 14.01 -3.93
N ARG A 367 -39.23 15.19 -4.50
CA ARG A 367 -39.39 15.41 -5.94
C ARG A 367 -38.06 15.92 -6.50
N PRO A 368 -37.38 15.22 -7.42
CA PRO A 368 -36.36 15.84 -8.25
C PRO A 368 -37.03 16.54 -9.43
N SER A 369 -36.99 17.87 -9.44
CA SER A 369 -37.18 18.70 -10.63
C SER A 369 -35.80 19.00 -11.23
N GLY A 370 -35.61 18.70 -12.51
CA GLY A 370 -34.34 18.94 -13.19
C GLY A 370 -34.23 18.32 -14.57
N SER A 371 -35.17 18.65 -15.46
CA SER A 371 -35.22 18.26 -16.88
C SER A 371 -34.16 18.98 -17.73
N LYS A 372 -32.87 18.73 -17.50
CA LYS A 372 -31.78 19.22 -18.38
C LYS A 372 -30.72 18.18 -18.74
N VAL A 373 -30.88 16.94 -18.29
CA VAL A 373 -29.98 15.83 -18.66
C VAL A 373 -30.59 14.92 -19.74
N GLN A 374 -31.92 14.82 -19.81
CA GLN A 374 -32.59 14.01 -20.82
C GLN A 374 -32.57 14.64 -22.23
N ASP A 375 -32.47 15.97 -22.33
CA ASP A 375 -32.34 16.69 -23.61
C ASP A 375 -30.94 16.60 -24.23
N LEU A 376 -29.92 16.21 -23.45
CA LEU A 376 -28.57 15.96 -23.96
C LEU A 376 -28.40 14.52 -24.46
N ILE A 377 -29.15 13.58 -23.88
CA ILE A 377 -29.15 12.17 -24.30
C ILE A 377 -29.91 12.04 -25.63
N ASN A 378 -31.03 12.73 -25.80
CA ASN A 378 -31.80 12.73 -27.06
C ASN A 378 -31.10 13.49 -28.22
N LYS A 379 -29.98 14.17 -27.96
CA LYS A 379 -29.18 14.86 -28.98
C LYS A 379 -28.01 14.01 -29.52
N PHE A 380 -27.75 12.86 -28.92
CA PHE A 380 -26.70 11.93 -29.35
C PHE A 380 -27.23 10.69 -30.10
N GLU A 381 -28.54 10.44 -30.10
CA GLU A 381 -29.16 9.29 -30.77
C GLU A 381 -29.73 9.58 -32.18
N ASN A 382 -29.56 10.79 -32.72
CA ASN A 382 -30.07 11.17 -34.05
C ASN A 382 -29.02 11.85 -34.94
N ASP A 383 -27.73 11.51 -34.81
CA ASP A 383 -26.70 11.96 -35.77
C ASP A 383 -26.63 11.00 -36.97
N PRO A 384 -27.05 11.41 -38.19
CA PRO A 384 -26.98 10.56 -39.38
C PRO A 384 -25.55 10.29 -39.89
N ASN A 385 -24.50 10.81 -39.23
CA ASN A 385 -23.10 10.62 -39.65
C ASN A 385 -22.27 9.70 -38.74
N PHE A 386 -22.89 8.93 -37.84
CA PHE A 386 -22.17 7.97 -37.00
C PHE A 386 -22.11 6.58 -37.65
N THR A 387 -21.07 6.31 -38.46
CA THR A 387 -20.84 4.98 -39.05
C THR A 387 -19.82 4.18 -38.23
N THR A 388 -20.30 3.14 -37.54
CA THR A 388 -19.45 2.07 -36.99
C THR A 388 -19.08 1.08 -38.08
N SER A 389 -17.79 0.92 -38.38
CA SER A 389 -17.29 -0.12 -39.29
C SER A 389 -16.44 -1.14 -38.53
N THR A 390 -16.99 -2.34 -38.41
CA THR A 390 -16.27 -3.59 -38.13
C THR A 390 -16.32 -4.44 -39.40
N THR A 391 -15.18 -4.80 -39.99
CA THR A 391 -14.79 -6.19 -40.36
C THR A 391 -13.58 -6.28 -41.31
N LYS A 392 -12.95 -7.45 -41.17
CA LYS A 392 -11.78 -8.08 -41.82
C LYS A 392 -11.62 -7.98 -43.35
N LYS A 393 -10.37 -7.68 -43.75
CA LYS A 393 -9.46 -8.38 -44.71
C LYS A 393 -9.75 -8.30 -46.25
N PRO A 394 -8.81 -8.70 -47.13
CA PRO A 394 -7.97 -7.75 -47.89
C PRO A 394 -8.06 -7.92 -49.42
N GLY A 395 -7.65 -6.90 -50.18
CA GLY A 395 -7.28 -7.10 -51.57
C GLY A 395 -7.40 -5.86 -52.46
N LEU A 396 -6.34 -5.63 -53.23
CA LEU A 396 -6.35 -5.08 -54.60
C LEU A 396 -6.83 -3.62 -54.79
N LEU A 397 -5.89 -2.69 -54.96
CA LEU A 397 -5.84 -1.88 -56.20
C LEU A 397 -4.46 -1.24 -56.39
N LYS A 398 -4.03 -1.26 -57.66
CA LYS A 398 -2.73 -0.82 -58.18
C LYS A 398 -3.02 0.29 -59.20
N ARG A 399 -2.12 1.29 -59.28
CA ARG A 399 -2.03 2.40 -60.26
C ARG A 399 -3.04 3.53 -60.04
N LEU A 400 -2.61 4.79 -59.90
CA LEU A 400 -1.94 5.59 -60.94
C LEU A 400 -0.76 6.46 -60.41
N LEU A 401 0.02 6.92 -61.38
CA LEU A 401 1.41 7.39 -61.35
C LEU A 401 1.58 8.80 -60.77
N GLY A 402 2.76 9.08 -60.21
CA GLY A 402 3.20 10.45 -59.93
C GLY A 402 4.46 10.57 -59.06
N GLY A 403 5.62 10.24 -59.64
CA GLY A 403 6.97 10.77 -59.38
C GLY A 403 7.44 11.23 -57.99
N GLY A 404 8.61 10.71 -57.58
CA GLY A 404 9.60 11.56 -56.90
C GLY A 404 10.24 10.98 -55.64
N SER A 405 11.55 10.73 -55.74
CA SER A 405 12.54 10.63 -54.67
C SER A 405 12.61 9.34 -53.82
N LYS A 406 13.68 8.57 -54.09
CA LYS A 406 14.16 7.45 -53.28
C LYS A 406 15.00 8.00 -52.12
N THR A 407 14.61 7.69 -50.88
CA THR A 407 15.52 7.70 -49.73
C THR A 407 15.46 6.33 -49.08
N THR A 408 16.54 5.57 -49.21
CA THR A 408 16.71 4.23 -48.66
C THR A 408 16.89 4.33 -47.14
N ALA A 409 15.92 3.84 -46.37
CA ALA A 409 16.06 3.66 -44.93
C ALA A 409 16.57 2.24 -44.65
N THR A 410 17.83 2.14 -44.22
CA THR A 410 18.46 0.90 -43.76
C THR A 410 18.07 0.65 -42.30
N THR A 411 17.16 -0.28 -42.07
CA THR A 411 16.82 -0.74 -40.71
C THR A 411 17.91 -1.70 -40.22
N THR A 412 18.75 -1.24 -39.30
CA THR A 412 19.76 -2.09 -38.64
C THR A 412 19.14 -2.71 -37.39
N THR A 413 18.75 -3.98 -37.48
CA THR A 413 18.32 -4.78 -36.33
C THR A 413 19.56 -5.28 -35.61
N THR A 414 19.84 -4.75 -34.42
CA THR A 414 20.95 -5.22 -33.57
C THR A 414 20.44 -6.34 -32.67
N THR A 415 20.80 -7.57 -32.99
CA THR A 415 20.59 -8.75 -32.14
C THR A 415 21.78 -8.88 -31.18
N THR A 416 21.56 -8.59 -29.90
CA THR A 416 22.60 -8.76 -28.87
C THR A 416 22.64 -10.22 -28.42
N THR A 417 23.65 -10.96 -28.87
CA THR A 417 23.94 -12.32 -28.42
C THR A 417 24.89 -12.26 -27.22
N THR A 418 24.41 -12.63 -26.04
CA THR A 418 25.23 -12.71 -24.82
C THR A 418 26.05 -14.00 -24.83
N THR A 419 27.36 -13.90 -25.03
CA THR A 419 28.30 -15.02 -24.93
C THR A 419 28.86 -15.12 -23.51
N THR A 420 28.52 -16.18 -22.79
CA THR A 420 29.08 -16.52 -21.48
C THR A 420 30.48 -17.13 -21.66
N THR A 421 31.51 -16.42 -21.22
CA THR A 421 32.88 -16.95 -21.12
C THR A 421 33.13 -17.49 -19.71
N THR A 422 33.29 -18.81 -19.61
CA THR A 422 33.72 -19.53 -18.41
C THR A 422 35.22 -19.32 -18.20
N LYS A 423 35.59 -18.60 -17.14
CA LYS A 423 36.99 -18.42 -16.72
C LYS A 423 37.39 -19.55 -15.77
N LYS A 424 38.32 -20.39 -16.23
CA LYS A 424 38.93 -21.52 -15.52
C LYS A 424 39.98 -20.96 -14.53
N SER A 425 39.78 -21.15 -13.22
CA SER A 425 40.78 -20.82 -12.20
C SER A 425 41.71 -22.01 -11.95
N SER A 426 42.96 -21.89 -12.35
CA SER A 426 44.06 -22.79 -11.99
C SER A 426 44.57 -22.41 -10.60
N GLY A 427 44.60 -23.40 -9.69
CA GLY A 427 45.13 -23.26 -8.33
C GLY A 427 46.65 -23.17 -8.32
N PHE A 428 47.17 -22.33 -7.43
CA PHE A 428 48.57 -22.31 -7.02
C PHE A 428 48.73 -23.18 -5.76
N GLY A 429 49.59 -24.19 -5.86
CA GLY A 429 50.00 -25.04 -4.75
C GLY A 429 50.96 -24.30 -3.82
N SER A 430 50.81 -24.55 -2.52
CA SER A 430 51.76 -24.15 -1.49
C SER A 430 52.90 -25.18 -1.41
N ILE A 431 54.13 -24.69 -1.40
CA ILE A 431 55.35 -25.47 -1.13
C ILE A 431 55.73 -25.24 0.33
N PHE A 432 55.95 -26.35 1.05
CA PHE A 432 56.66 -26.39 2.33
C PHE A 432 58.16 -26.23 2.10
N GLY A 433 58.81 -25.44 2.96
CA GLY A 433 60.26 -25.22 2.99
C GLY A 433 60.58 -24.00 3.82
#